data_AF-A0AA37GBJ3-F1
#
_entry.id   AF-A0AA37GBJ3-F1
#
_cell.length_a   1.000
_cell.length_b   1.000
_cell.length_c   1.000
_cell.angle_alpha   90.00
_cell.angle_beta   90.00
_cell.angle_gamma   90.00
#
_symmetry.space_group_name_H-M   'P 1'
#
loop_
_entity.id
_entity.type
_entity.pdbx_description
1 polymer ?
#
loop_
_entity_poly.entity_id
_entity_poly.type
_entity_poly.pdbx_seq_one_letter_code
_entity_poly.pdbx_strand_id
1 'polypeptide(L)' 'MAVGGAMFTEHPTEGKTPSFTGSALIYTVKDAEEAWELIRNDIYAKSDVWDLEKAQVIPFKSAVRESL' A
#
# COMPACT_ATOMS: atom_id res chain seq x y z
N MET A 1 4.51 -7.26 -8.14
CA MET A 1 3.43 -6.36 -7.68
C MET A 1 2.17 -6.68 -8.46
N ALA A 2 1.05 -6.96 -7.80
CA ALA A 2 -0.23 -7.27 -8.45
C ALA A 2 -1.14 -6.04 -8.52
N VAL A 3 -1.19 -5.23 -7.46
CA VAL A 3 -1.97 -3.97 -7.37
C VAL A 3 -1.21 -2.99 -6.49
N GLY A 4 -1.30 -1.69 -6.81
CA GLY A 4 -0.79 -0.61 -5.97
C GLY A 4 -1.59 0.66 -6.20
N GLY A 5 -1.89 1.41 -5.13
CA GLY A 5 -2.66 2.65 -5.25
C GLY A 5 -2.71 3.47 -3.97
N ALA A 6 -3.18 4.71 -4.12
CA ALA A 6 -3.45 5.63 -3.03
C ALA A 6 -4.78 5.31 -2.34
N MET A 7 -4.81 5.46 -1.02
CA MET A 7 -6.02 5.49 -0.21
C MET A 7 -6.41 6.95 0.04
N PHE A 8 -7.70 7.25 -0.02
CA PHE A 8 -8.24 8.60 0.17
C PHE A 8 -9.23 8.64 1.32
N THR A 9 -9.37 9.78 2.00
CA THR A 9 -10.41 9.97 3.03
C THR A 9 -11.82 9.92 2.45
N GLU A 10 -11.96 10.27 1.17
CA GLU A 10 -13.24 10.41 0.47
C GLU A 10 -13.07 10.13 -1.02
N HIS A 11 -14.18 10.00 -1.75
CA HIS A 11 -14.15 9.83 -3.19
C HIS A 11 -13.55 11.07 -3.87
N PRO A 12 -12.52 10.91 -4.73
CA PRO A 12 -11.93 12.04 -5.44
C PRO A 12 -12.98 12.80 -6.28
N THR A 13 -12.97 14.12 -6.19
CA THR A 13 -13.79 15.00 -7.02
C THR A 13 -12.93 15.61 -8.13
N GLU A 14 -13.47 15.67 -9.35
CA GLU A 14 -12.78 16.27 -10.49
C GLU A 14 -12.37 17.73 -10.23
N GLY A 15 -11.17 18.11 -10.65
CA GLY A 15 -10.63 19.46 -10.47
C GLY A 15 -10.16 19.80 -9.04
N LYS A 16 -10.24 18.87 -8.08
CA LYS A 16 -9.72 19.04 -6.72
C LYS A 16 -8.55 18.11 -6.45
N THR A 17 -7.59 18.58 -5.64
CA THR A 17 -6.53 17.71 -5.12
C THR A 17 -7.12 16.65 -4.20
N PRO A 18 -6.94 15.35 -4.46
CA PRO A 18 -7.47 14.29 -3.61
C PRO A 18 -6.82 14.28 -2.22
N SER A 19 -7.61 13.97 -1.20
CA SER A 19 -7.14 13.87 0.19
C SER A 19 -6.48 12.51 0.45
N PHE A 20 -5.17 12.43 0.24
CA PHE A 20 -4.36 11.22 0.41
C PHE A 20 -4.20 10.84 1.89
N THR A 21 -4.34 9.56 2.20
CA THR A 21 -4.24 9.01 3.58
C THR A 21 -3.24 7.89 3.73
N GLY A 22 -2.69 7.38 2.63
CA GLY A 22 -1.76 6.27 2.63
C GLY A 22 -1.79 5.48 1.33
N SER A 23 -1.11 4.35 1.32
CA SER A 23 -1.01 3.48 0.15
C SER A 23 -1.50 2.07 0.47
N ALA A 24 -2.10 1.41 -0.52
CA ALA A 24 -2.43 0.00 -0.45
C ALA A 24 -1.69 -0.73 -1.59
N LEU A 25 -1.01 -1.83 -1.24
CA LEU A 25 -0.29 -2.66 -2.20
C LEU A 25 -0.62 -4.14 -1.98
N ILE A 26 -0.72 -4.88 -3.08
CA ILE A 26 -0.73 -6.35 -3.09
C ILE A 26 0.56 -6.79 -3.78
N TYR A 27 1.43 -7.45 -3.03
CA TYR A 27 2.76 -7.86 -3.49
C TYR A 27 3.05 -9.31 -3.09
N THR A 28 3.80 -10.02 -3.95
CA THR A 28 4.21 -11.40 -3.68
C THR A 28 5.58 -11.38 -3.01
N VAL A 29 5.64 -11.93 -1.80
CA VAL A 29 6.85 -12.12 -1.01
C VAL A 29 6.85 -13.54 -0.44
N LYS A 30 7.98 -14.00 0.09
CA LYS A 30 8.14 -15.33 0.72
C LYS A 30 7.43 -15.39 2.07
N ASP A 31 7.52 -14.31 2.86
CA ASP A 31 6.94 -14.19 4.19
C ASP A 31 6.71 -12.72 4.57
N ALA A 32 6.17 -12.49 5.77
CA ALA A 32 5.87 -11.15 6.26
C ALA A 32 7.12 -10.31 6.55
N GLU A 33 8.27 -10.91 6.89
CA GLU A 33 9.48 -10.14 7.19
C GLU A 33 10.07 -9.53 5.92
N GLU A 34 10.06 -10.28 4.80
CA GLU A 34 10.48 -9.73 3.50
C GLU A 34 9.61 -8.53 3.09
N ALA A 35 8.29 -8.55 3.37
CA ALA A 35 7.44 -7.37 3.17
C ALA A 35 7.85 -6.19 4.04
N TRP A 36 8.17 -6.42 5.31
CA TRP A 36 8.63 -5.35 6.21
C TRP A 36 9.99 -4.79 5.80
N GLU A 37 10.92 -5.62 5.36
CA GLU A 37 12.21 -5.17 4.83
C GLU A 37 12.03 -4.26 3.61
N LEU A 38 11.12 -4.61 2.69
CA LEU A 38 10.78 -3.76 1.56
C LEU A 38 10.20 -2.42 2.01
N ILE A 39 9.24 -2.44 2.94
CA ILE A 39 8.60 -1.22 3.48
C ILE A 39 9.63 -0.32 4.16
N ARG A 40 10.46 -0.84 5.07
CA ARG A 40 11.49 -0.07 5.79
C ARG A 40 12.55 0.51 4.84
N ASN A 41 12.75 -0.11 3.68
CA ASN A 41 13.70 0.35 2.67
C ASN A 41 13.12 1.35 1.65
N ASP A 42 11.80 1.55 1.65
CA ASP A 42 11.10 2.48 0.77
C ASP A 42 11.51 3.94 1.05
N ILE A 43 11.53 4.77 0.01
CA ILE A 43 11.89 6.19 0.16
C ILE A 43 10.90 6.94 1.03
N TYR A 44 9.62 6.58 1.03
CA TYR A 44 8.60 7.20 1.87
C TYR A 44 8.73 6.79 3.35
N ALA A 45 9.19 5.57 3.63
CA ALA A 45 9.55 5.19 4.99
C ALA A 45 10.82 5.93 5.45
N LYS A 46 11.84 6.00 4.59
CA LYS A 46 13.12 6.68 4.90
C LYS A 46 12.99 8.20 5.01
N SER A 47 12.01 8.78 4.33
CA SER A 47 11.75 10.23 4.32
C SER A 47 10.64 10.64 5.29
N ASP A 48 10.26 9.76 6.22
CA ASP A 48 9.24 10.02 7.26
C ASP A 48 7.86 10.43 6.72
N VAL A 49 7.52 9.95 5.52
CA VAL A 49 6.20 10.13 4.90
C VAL A 49 5.22 9.06 5.39
N TRP A 50 5.72 7.85 5.65
CA TRP A 50 4.90 6.75 6.17
C TRP A 50 5.04 6.61 7.68
N ASP A 51 3.90 6.60 8.35
CA ASP A 51 3.79 6.21 9.75
C ASP A 51 3.85 4.67 9.86
N LEU A 52 5.05 4.14 10.12
CA LEU A 52 5.28 2.70 10.21
C LEU A 52 4.58 2.05 11.42
N GLU A 53 4.24 2.81 12.46
CA GLU A 53 3.46 2.28 13.60
C GLU A 53 2.01 1.96 13.21
N LYS A 54 1.49 2.69 12.21
CA LYS A 54 0.16 2.45 11.64
C LYS A 54 0.15 1.51 10.43
N ALA A 55 1.32 1.16 9.89
CA ALA A 55 1.42 0.25 8.76
C ALA A 55 1.00 -1.18 9.13
N GLN A 56 0.44 -1.90 8.15
CA GLN A 56 -0.02 -3.28 8.33
C GLN A 56 0.49 -4.16 7.19
N VAL A 57 0.96 -5.36 7.53
CA VAL A 57 1.29 -6.42 6.59
C VAL A 57 0.29 -7.55 6.81
N ILE A 58 -0.60 -7.76 5.84
CA ILE A 58 -1.71 -8.71 5.96
C ILE A 58 -1.56 -9.80 4.88
N PRO A 59 -1.49 -11.09 5.25
CA PRO A 59 -1.52 -12.18 4.28
C PRO A 59 -2.81 -12.14 3.47
N PHE A 60 -2.69 -12.14 2.14
CA PHE A 60 -3.82 -12.05 1.23
C PHE A 60 -3.80 -13.19 0.21
N LYS A 61 -4.98 -13.76 -0.06
CA LYS A 61 -5.20 -14.74 -1.14
C LYS A 61 -6.34 -14.26 -2.00
N SER A 62 -6.07 -13.98 -3.27
CA SER A 62 -7.11 -13.56 -4.20
C SER A 62 -8.13 -14.69 -4.44
N ALA A 63 -9.41 -14.36 -4.35
CA ALA A 63 -10.50 -15.25 -4.71
C ALA A 63 -10.72 -15.31 -6.23
N VAL A 64 -10.48 -14.19 -6.93
CA VAL A 64 -10.62 -14.10 -8.39
C VAL A 64 -9.23 -14.28 -9.01
N ARG A 65 -9.11 -15.25 -9.93
CA ARG A 65 -7.85 -15.62 -10.57
C ARG A 65 -7.62 -14.94 -11.93
N GLU A 66 -8.64 -14.30 -12.49
CA GLU A 66 -8.59 -13.60 -13.78
C GLU A 66 -8.76 -12.09 -13.59
N SER A 67 -8.12 -11.29 -14.45
CA SER A 67 -8.28 -9.84 -14.50
C SER A 67 -9.72 -9.48 -14.94
N LEU A 68 -10.38 -8.58 -14.20
CA LEU A 68 -11.60 -7.91 -14.66
C LEU A 68 -11.28 -6.90 -15.77
#